data_AF-A0A162WKI9-F1
#
_entry.id   AF-A0A162WKI9-F1
#
_cell.length_a   1.000
_cell.length_b   1.000
_cell.length_c   1.000
_cell.angle_alpha   90.00
_cell.angle_beta   90.00
_cell.angle_gamma   90.00
#
_symmetry.space_group_name_H-M   'P 1'
#
loop_
_entity.id
_entity.type
_entity.pdbx_description
1 polymer ?
#
loop_
_entity_poly.entity_id
_entity_poly.type
_entity_poly.pdbx_seq_one_letter_code
_entity_poly.pdbx_strand_id
1 'polypeptide(L)'
;MKNYNKLFAGLIKELKENNYIDIQEIDTDFSALQGTNLDFFDHKLKKNLNFSLPKEKQDVFNFFNYTRVYWFYKINEELKGTGDFNLENAYRSISKSKPHKIWNDSTPEKDIEILKQFRVLIDSPDAGDNKLIGFRLTPGTYSEELWFYNRGQLYPMKLDYEGLLNALLETKGIGNWEYFFCDFDPKDSLHKNILDMLRKDLSALKILFPDVDYTYYDKKISSLNEIG
;
A
#
# COMPACT_ATOMS: atom_id res chain seq x y z
N MET A 1 -12.94 -3.88 17.08
CA MET A 1 -12.41 -3.22 15.86
C MET A 1 -11.07 -2.58 16.21
N LYS A 2 -10.04 -2.75 15.38
CA LYS A 2 -8.73 -2.14 15.61
C LYS A 2 -8.85 -0.62 15.54
N ASN A 3 -8.15 0.10 16.42
CA ASN A 3 -8.08 1.56 16.33
C ASN A 3 -6.88 1.95 15.46
N TYR A 4 -7.10 1.99 14.14
CA TYR A 4 -6.03 2.27 13.18
C TYR A 4 -5.42 3.67 13.35
N ASN A 5 -6.18 4.69 13.80
CA ASN A 5 -5.59 6.00 14.14
C ASN A 5 -4.49 5.89 15.19
N LYS A 6 -4.77 5.15 16.28
CA LYS A 6 -3.78 4.94 17.33
C LYS A 6 -2.57 4.14 16.82
N LEU A 7 -2.81 3.15 15.96
CA LEU A 7 -1.73 2.32 15.39
C LEU A 7 -0.82 3.13 14.46
N PHE A 8 -1.38 3.94 13.55
CA PHE A 8 -0.59 4.81 12.67
C PHE A 8 0.12 5.93 13.44
N ALA A 9 -0.52 6.51 14.45
CA ALA A 9 0.18 7.43 15.36
C ALA A 9 1.35 6.74 16.10
N GLY A 10 1.19 5.47 16.47
CA GLY A 10 2.25 4.62 17.02
C GLY A 10 3.39 4.39 16.03
N LEU A 11 3.08 4.05 14.78
CA LEU A 11 4.06 3.93 13.69
C LEU A 11 4.89 5.21 13.52
N ILE A 12 4.22 6.37 13.49
CA ILE A 12 4.91 7.67 13.36
C ILE A 12 5.86 7.92 14.53
N LYS A 13 5.45 7.52 15.74
CA LYS A 13 6.29 7.62 16.93
C LYS A 13 7.50 6.68 16.83
N GLU A 14 7.29 5.41 16.47
CA GLU A 14 8.36 4.42 16.27
C GLU A 14 9.41 4.89 15.26
N LEU A 15 8.98 5.48 14.15
CA LEU A 15 9.88 6.04 13.14
C LEU A 15 10.74 7.19 13.69
N LYS A 16 10.13 8.10 14.47
CA LYS A 16 10.83 9.27 15.05
C LYS A 16 11.80 8.92 16.17
N GLU A 17 11.56 7.82 16.88
CA GLU A 17 12.38 7.38 18.01
C GLU A 17 13.55 6.47 17.56
N ASN A 18 13.60 6.08 16.29
CA ASN A 18 14.62 5.18 15.76
C ASN A 18 15.90 5.92 15.35
N ASN A 19 17.03 5.58 15.97
CA ASN A 19 18.32 6.23 15.75
C ASN A 19 18.97 5.95 14.37
N TYR A 20 18.47 4.99 13.60
CA TYR A 20 18.96 4.68 12.25
C TYR A 20 18.16 5.37 11.15
N ILE A 21 17.08 6.05 11.51
CA ILE A 21 16.11 6.61 10.57
C ILE A 21 16.28 8.13 10.50
N ASP A 22 16.32 8.64 9.28
CA ASP A 22 16.27 10.07 8.98
C ASP A 22 14.94 10.40 8.29
N ILE A 23 14.08 11.13 8.98
CA ILE A 23 12.75 11.49 8.50
C ILE A 23 12.86 12.66 7.51
N GLN A 24 12.40 12.44 6.29
CA GLN A 24 12.34 13.49 5.27
C GLN A 24 10.98 14.18 5.25
N GLU A 25 9.91 13.40 5.37
CA GLU A 25 8.54 13.92 5.36
C GLU A 25 7.65 13.09 6.29
N ILE A 26 6.84 13.79 7.08
CA ILE A 26 5.67 13.25 7.77
C ILE A 26 4.57 14.31 7.69
N ASP A 27 3.48 13.98 7.02
CA ASP A 27 2.27 14.78 6.97
C ASP A 27 1.05 13.88 7.22
N THR A 28 0.26 14.19 8.24
CA THR A 28 -0.84 13.32 8.70
C THR A 28 -2.05 14.11 9.08
N ASP A 29 -3.21 13.62 8.68
CA ASP A 29 -4.51 14.08 9.17
C ASP A 29 -5.32 12.87 9.64
N PHE A 30 -5.36 12.67 10.96
CA PHE A 30 -6.10 11.59 11.61
C PHE A 30 -7.60 11.90 11.81
N SER A 31 -8.11 12.98 11.21
CA SER A 31 -9.55 13.24 11.22
C SER A 31 -10.28 12.34 10.23
N ALA A 32 -11.32 11.66 10.71
CA ALA A 32 -12.25 10.94 9.86
C ALA A 32 -13.13 11.93 9.07
N LEU A 33 -13.66 11.51 7.92
CA LEU A 33 -14.71 12.27 7.23
C LEU A 33 -15.98 12.27 8.08
N GLN A 34 -16.65 13.42 8.17
CA GLN A 34 -17.87 13.59 8.97
C GLN A 34 -18.95 14.37 8.23
N GLY A 35 -20.20 14.16 8.64
CA GLY A 35 -21.37 14.93 8.17
C GLY A 35 -21.49 14.95 6.65
N THR A 36 -21.64 16.16 6.10
CA THR A 36 -21.87 16.40 4.67
C THR A 36 -20.76 15.84 3.76
N ASN A 37 -19.53 15.70 4.26
CA ASN A 37 -18.44 15.11 3.48
C ASN A 37 -18.70 13.62 3.24
N LEU A 38 -19.13 12.89 4.27
CA LEU A 38 -19.41 11.45 4.14
C LEU A 38 -20.60 11.21 3.20
N ASP A 39 -21.69 11.98 3.37
CA ASP A 39 -22.87 11.90 2.50
C ASP A 39 -22.54 12.18 1.03
N PHE A 40 -21.64 13.15 0.79
CA PHE A 40 -21.19 13.49 -0.55
C PHE A 40 -20.45 12.32 -1.22
N PHE A 41 -19.57 11.63 -0.50
CA PHE A 41 -18.86 10.47 -1.05
C PHE A 41 -19.79 9.27 -1.22
N ASP A 42 -20.73 9.06 -0.31
CA ASP A 42 -21.78 8.04 -0.47
C ASP A 42 -22.60 8.24 -1.74
N HIS A 43 -23.00 9.48 -2.00
CA HIS A 43 -23.69 9.84 -3.22
C HIS A 43 -22.83 9.54 -4.46
N LYS A 44 -21.52 9.83 -4.42
CA LYS A 44 -20.59 9.51 -5.51
C LYS A 44 -20.46 8.01 -5.75
N LEU A 45 -20.35 7.19 -4.70
CA LEU A 45 -20.26 5.74 -4.84
C LEU A 45 -21.51 5.16 -5.49
N LYS A 46 -22.70 5.55 -5.01
CA LYS A 46 -23.96 5.14 -5.60
C LYS A 46 -24.08 5.58 -7.06
N LYS A 47 -23.74 6.84 -7.36
CA LYS A 47 -23.86 7.40 -8.71
C LYS A 47 -22.87 6.80 -9.71
N ASN A 48 -21.60 6.62 -9.31
CA ASN A 48 -20.53 6.27 -10.23
C ASN A 48 -20.24 4.77 -10.29
N LEU A 49 -20.51 4.05 -9.20
CA LEU A 49 -20.19 2.64 -9.04
C LEU A 49 -21.41 1.77 -8.73
N ASN A 50 -22.62 2.35 -8.58
CA ASN A 50 -23.86 1.62 -8.36
C ASN A 50 -23.80 0.64 -7.16
N PHE A 51 -23.06 0.98 -6.10
CA PHE A 51 -23.07 0.24 -4.85
C PHE A 51 -22.96 1.19 -3.64
N SER A 52 -23.24 0.66 -2.46
CA SER A 52 -22.98 1.31 -1.16
C SER A 52 -21.98 0.48 -0.38
N LEU A 53 -21.08 1.13 0.36
CA LEU A 53 -20.12 0.41 1.18
C LEU A 53 -20.86 -0.34 2.30
N PRO A 54 -20.54 -1.62 2.58
CA PRO A 54 -21.13 -2.35 3.70
C PRO A 54 -20.90 -1.60 5.01
N LYS A 55 -21.90 -1.57 5.89
CA LYS A 55 -21.88 -0.75 7.11
C LYS A 55 -20.72 -1.13 8.02
N GLU A 56 -20.41 -2.41 8.09
CA GLU A 56 -19.29 -2.98 8.85
C GLU A 56 -17.91 -2.56 8.32
N LYS A 57 -17.81 -2.05 7.10
CA LYS A 57 -16.57 -1.57 6.49
C LYS A 57 -16.40 -0.06 6.57
N GLN A 58 -17.46 0.70 6.84
CA GLN A 58 -17.43 2.16 6.85
C GLN A 58 -16.42 2.74 7.83
N ASP A 59 -16.38 2.22 9.07
CA ASP A 59 -15.47 2.70 10.10
C ASP A 59 -13.99 2.47 9.71
N VAL A 60 -13.70 1.29 9.15
CA VAL A 60 -12.34 0.97 8.68
C VAL A 60 -11.97 1.74 7.42
N PHE A 61 -12.91 2.07 6.55
CA PHE A 61 -12.64 2.88 5.35
C PHE A 61 -12.53 4.39 5.64
N ASN A 62 -12.92 4.82 6.84
CA ASN A 62 -13.04 6.22 7.22
C ASN A 62 -12.42 6.53 8.60
N PHE A 63 -11.30 5.90 8.96
CA PHE A 63 -10.67 6.19 10.27
C PHE A 63 -9.85 7.49 10.30
N PHE A 64 -9.34 7.96 9.16
CA PHE A 64 -8.41 9.09 9.02
C PHE A 64 -8.58 9.74 7.63
N ASN A 65 -7.97 10.89 7.37
CA ASN A 65 -8.03 11.57 6.07
C ASN A 65 -6.85 11.19 5.17
N TYR A 66 -5.62 11.28 5.68
CA TYR A 66 -4.42 10.80 4.98
C TYR A 66 -3.22 10.63 5.93
N THR A 67 -2.21 9.89 5.49
CA THR A 67 -0.91 9.73 6.15
C THR A 67 0.16 9.59 5.08
N ARG A 68 1.08 10.54 5.03
CA ARG A 68 2.24 10.56 4.15
C ARG A 68 3.51 10.51 4.97
N VAL A 69 4.39 9.58 4.61
CA VAL A 69 5.66 9.35 5.28
C VAL A 69 6.72 9.09 4.22
N TYR A 70 7.87 9.74 4.37
CA TYR A 70 9.08 9.43 3.63
C TYR A 70 10.29 9.48 4.57
N TRP A 71 11.08 8.41 4.58
CA TRP A 71 12.22 8.27 5.47
C TRP A 71 13.35 7.47 4.83
N PHE A 72 14.58 7.80 5.23
CA PHE A 72 15.77 7.02 4.93
C PHE A 72 16.18 6.19 6.15
N TYR A 73 16.85 5.07 5.91
CA TYR A 73 17.61 4.39 6.96
C TYR A 73 19.05 4.13 6.56
N LYS A 74 19.93 4.16 7.56
CA LYS A 74 21.33 3.74 7.42
C LYS A 74 21.79 3.03 8.69
N ILE A 75 21.81 1.70 8.64
CA ILE A 75 22.38 0.87 9.70
C ILE A 75 23.90 0.76 9.49
N ASN A 76 24.33 0.52 8.25
CA ASN A 76 25.72 0.51 7.81
C ASN A 76 25.78 0.79 6.28
N GLU A 77 26.94 0.61 5.65
CA GLU A 77 27.10 0.88 4.20
C GLU A 77 26.34 -0.11 3.31
N GLU A 78 26.11 -1.34 3.77
CA GLU A 78 25.41 -2.39 3.03
C GLU A 78 23.89 -2.34 3.27
N LEU A 79 23.49 -2.02 4.50
CA LEU A 79 22.10 -1.92 4.97
C LEU A 79 21.69 -0.45 5.11
N LYS A 80 21.36 0.13 3.96
CA LYS A 80 20.74 1.45 3.81
C LYS A 80 19.68 1.43 2.71
N GLY A 81 18.66 2.27 2.84
CA GLY A 81 17.54 2.33 1.92
C GLY A 81 16.50 3.37 2.36
N THR A 82 15.28 3.22 1.87
CA THR A 82 14.14 4.11 2.13
C THR A 82 12.91 3.32 2.53
N GLY A 83 12.00 3.99 3.23
CA GLY A 83 10.60 3.63 3.22
C GLY A 83 9.74 4.84 2.92
N ASP A 84 8.65 4.60 2.21
CA ASP A 84 7.73 5.65 1.81
C ASP A 84 6.32 5.10 1.59
N PHE A 85 5.34 5.92 1.93
CA PHE A 85 3.96 5.71 1.53
C PHE A 85 3.17 7.00 1.69
N ASN A 86 2.20 7.20 0.82
CA ASN A 86 1.13 8.16 0.99
C ASN A 86 -0.19 7.41 0.91
N LEU A 87 -0.72 7.09 2.09
CA LEU A 87 -1.98 6.39 2.26
C LEU A 87 -3.10 7.43 2.40
N GLU A 88 -4.09 7.36 1.51
CA GLU A 88 -5.28 8.20 1.57
C GLU A 88 -6.46 7.49 2.23
N ASN A 89 -7.43 8.26 2.75
CA ASN A 89 -8.72 7.76 3.18
C ASN A 89 -9.36 6.90 2.08
N ALA A 90 -9.63 5.62 2.39
CA ALA A 90 -10.16 4.69 1.41
C ALA A 90 -11.49 5.16 0.82
N TYR A 91 -12.38 5.70 1.64
CA TYR A 91 -13.67 6.27 1.21
C TYR A 91 -13.49 7.33 0.11
N ARG A 92 -12.52 8.22 0.28
CA ARG A 92 -12.15 9.25 -0.69
C ARG A 92 -11.54 8.61 -1.94
N SER A 93 -10.59 7.68 -1.79
CA SER A 93 -9.93 6.97 -2.89
C SER A 93 -10.93 6.25 -3.79
N ILE A 94 -11.86 5.48 -3.24
CA ILE A 94 -12.86 4.74 -4.02
C ILE A 94 -13.86 5.66 -4.72
N SER A 95 -14.06 6.87 -4.19
CA SER A 95 -14.98 7.87 -4.74
C SER A 95 -14.35 8.78 -5.80
N LYS A 96 -13.03 8.72 -5.98
CA LYS A 96 -12.33 9.50 -7.02
C LYS A 96 -12.70 9.02 -8.42
N SER A 97 -12.54 9.91 -9.38
CA SER A 97 -12.52 9.53 -10.79
C SER A 97 -11.34 8.59 -11.05
N LYS A 98 -11.48 7.78 -12.11
CA LYS A 98 -10.43 6.87 -12.57
C LYS A 98 -9.09 7.62 -12.73
N PRO A 99 -7.94 6.98 -12.46
CA PRO A 99 -6.64 7.58 -12.70
C PRO A 99 -6.53 8.02 -14.16
N HIS A 100 -6.13 9.27 -14.39
CA HIS A 100 -5.87 9.75 -15.74
C HIS A 100 -4.47 9.30 -16.18
N LYS A 101 -4.37 8.62 -17.33
CA LYS A 101 -3.11 8.34 -18.05
C LYS A 101 -2.09 7.43 -17.32
N ILE A 102 -2.54 6.36 -16.67
CA ILE A 102 -1.62 5.33 -16.12
C ILE A 102 -1.25 4.22 -17.12
N TRP A 103 -1.83 4.24 -18.32
CA TRP A 103 -1.50 3.33 -19.44
C TRP A 103 -1.16 4.11 -20.70
N ASN A 104 -0.49 3.42 -21.63
CA ASN A 104 -0.09 3.92 -22.95
C ASN A 104 -0.43 2.90 -24.05
N ASP A 105 -0.08 3.21 -25.29
CA ASP A 105 -0.38 2.36 -26.46
C ASP A 105 0.30 0.98 -26.41
N SER A 106 1.32 0.80 -25.57
CA SER A 106 2.01 -0.47 -25.35
C SER A 106 1.41 -1.30 -24.21
N THR A 107 0.40 -0.78 -23.49
CA THR A 107 -0.22 -1.49 -22.37
C THR A 107 -1.16 -2.59 -22.89
N PRO A 108 -1.06 -3.85 -22.40
CA PRO A 108 -1.94 -4.92 -22.83
C PRO A 108 -3.42 -4.59 -22.58
N GLU A 109 -4.31 -4.94 -23.53
CA GLU A 109 -5.74 -4.65 -23.44
C GLU A 109 -6.38 -5.20 -22.16
N LYS A 110 -6.00 -6.41 -21.74
CA LYS A 110 -6.43 -7.01 -20.48
C LYS A 110 -6.09 -6.16 -19.25
N ASP A 111 -4.94 -5.48 -19.27
CA ASP A 111 -4.45 -4.66 -18.16
C ASP A 111 -5.17 -3.31 -18.19
N ILE A 112 -5.42 -2.76 -19.38
CA ILE A 112 -6.24 -1.54 -19.56
C ILE A 112 -7.62 -1.71 -18.93
N GLU A 113 -8.26 -2.87 -19.06
CA GLU A 113 -9.58 -3.12 -18.43
C GLU A 113 -9.53 -3.10 -16.90
N ILE A 114 -8.44 -3.57 -16.30
CA ILE A 114 -8.21 -3.49 -14.85
C ILE A 114 -7.92 -2.03 -14.45
N LEU A 115 -7.05 -1.33 -15.19
CA LEU A 115 -6.67 0.06 -14.89
C LEU A 115 -7.85 1.03 -15.01
N LYS A 116 -8.80 0.78 -15.90
CA LYS A 116 -10.08 1.51 -15.99
C LYS A 116 -10.93 1.38 -14.72
N GLN A 117 -10.72 0.34 -13.92
CA GLN A 117 -11.45 0.04 -12.68
C GLN A 117 -10.63 0.40 -11.44
N PHE A 118 -9.34 0.72 -11.61
CA PHE A 118 -8.41 1.00 -10.54
C PHE A 118 -8.76 2.31 -9.79
N ARG A 119 -8.66 2.30 -8.46
CA ARG A 119 -8.78 3.47 -7.59
C ARG A 119 -7.59 3.50 -6.66
N VAL A 120 -6.67 4.42 -6.93
CA VAL A 120 -5.42 4.59 -6.17
C VAL A 120 -5.75 4.92 -4.73
N LEU A 121 -5.11 4.19 -3.83
CA LEU A 121 -5.25 4.25 -2.38
C LEU A 121 -3.92 4.59 -1.71
N ILE A 122 -2.83 3.98 -2.19
CA ILE A 122 -1.46 4.31 -1.79
C ILE A 122 -0.69 4.68 -3.05
N ASP A 123 0.04 5.79 -2.97
CA ASP A 123 1.13 6.09 -3.89
C ASP A 123 2.43 6.39 -3.13
N SER A 124 3.54 6.36 -3.86
CA SER A 124 4.89 6.61 -3.36
C SER A 124 5.53 7.74 -4.17
N PRO A 125 4.98 8.98 -4.09
CA PRO A 125 5.37 10.06 -4.99
C PRO A 125 6.83 10.51 -4.78
N ASP A 126 7.32 10.43 -3.54
CA ASP A 126 8.64 10.95 -3.16
C ASP A 126 9.80 10.05 -3.58
N ALA A 127 9.59 8.73 -3.61
CA ALA A 127 10.55 7.81 -4.23
C ALA A 127 10.53 7.90 -5.77
N GLY A 128 9.49 8.51 -6.37
CA GLY A 128 9.38 8.73 -7.80
C GLY A 128 9.36 7.45 -8.64
N ASP A 129 9.01 6.31 -8.03
CA ASP A 129 9.17 4.99 -8.65
C ASP A 129 7.93 4.50 -9.41
N ASN A 130 6.85 5.30 -9.38
CA ASN A 130 5.56 5.07 -10.04
C ASN A 130 4.87 3.77 -9.58
N LYS A 131 5.02 3.45 -8.30
CA LYS A 131 4.29 2.39 -7.61
C LYS A 131 2.97 2.90 -7.06
N LEU A 132 1.91 2.13 -7.30
CA LEU A 132 0.56 2.44 -6.83
C LEU A 132 -0.08 1.18 -6.27
N ILE A 133 -0.80 1.31 -5.16
CA ILE A 133 -1.74 0.29 -4.69
C ILE A 133 -3.15 0.87 -4.77
N GLY A 134 -4.10 0.08 -5.21
CA GLY A 134 -5.46 0.53 -5.36
C GLY A 134 -6.48 -0.58 -5.43
N PHE A 135 -7.74 -0.20 -5.24
CA PHE A 135 -8.87 -1.11 -5.41
C PHE A 135 -9.18 -1.31 -6.89
N ARG A 136 -9.53 -2.53 -7.27
CA ARG A 136 -10.24 -2.80 -8.52
C ARG A 136 -11.74 -2.83 -8.25
N LEU A 137 -12.45 -1.82 -8.74
CA LEU A 137 -13.88 -1.67 -8.51
C LEU A 137 -14.69 -1.87 -9.79
N THR A 138 -15.55 -2.88 -9.78
CA THR A 138 -16.53 -3.13 -10.85
C THR A 138 -17.87 -2.51 -10.48
N PRO A 139 -18.51 -1.72 -11.36
CA PRO A 139 -19.84 -1.17 -11.09
C PRO A 139 -20.87 -2.24 -10.71
N GLY A 140 -21.68 -1.97 -9.69
CA GLY A 140 -22.72 -2.86 -9.18
C GLY A 140 -22.24 -3.94 -8.21
N THR A 141 -20.93 -4.10 -8.02
CA THR A 141 -20.36 -5.13 -7.14
C THR A 141 -19.37 -4.50 -6.16
N TYR A 142 -19.61 -4.69 -4.87
CA TYR A 142 -18.61 -4.37 -3.86
C TYR A 142 -17.48 -5.42 -3.89
N SER A 143 -16.24 -4.95 -3.91
CA SER A 143 -15.03 -5.79 -3.85
C SER A 143 -13.93 -5.06 -3.09
N GLU A 144 -13.17 -5.81 -2.29
CA GLU A 144 -11.91 -5.35 -1.67
C GLU A 144 -10.69 -5.88 -2.44
N GLU A 145 -10.85 -6.25 -3.71
CA GLU A 145 -9.75 -6.72 -4.56
C GLU A 145 -8.72 -5.61 -4.74
N LEU A 146 -7.55 -5.81 -4.13
CA LEU A 146 -6.41 -4.90 -4.21
C LEU A 146 -5.46 -5.33 -5.33
N TRP A 147 -4.93 -4.33 -6.02
CA TRP A 147 -3.92 -4.49 -7.06
C TRP A 147 -2.73 -3.57 -6.79
N PHE A 148 -1.55 -4.10 -7.06
CA PHE A 148 -0.31 -3.36 -7.07
C PHE A 148 0.12 -3.11 -8.52
N TYR A 149 0.32 -1.83 -8.85
CA TYR A 149 0.86 -1.39 -10.13
C TYR A 149 2.31 -0.95 -9.92
N ASN A 150 3.22 -1.52 -10.72
CA ASN A 150 4.61 -1.10 -10.76
C ASN A 150 5.08 -1.00 -12.21
N ARG A 151 5.36 0.24 -12.66
CA ARG A 151 6.01 0.51 -13.96
C ARG A 151 5.40 -0.23 -15.16
N GLY A 152 4.08 -0.27 -15.23
CA GLY A 152 3.33 -0.89 -16.33
C GLY A 152 2.94 -2.35 -16.08
N GLN A 153 3.38 -2.96 -14.99
CA GLN A 153 2.96 -4.29 -14.57
C GLN A 153 1.90 -4.20 -13.48
N LEU A 154 0.96 -5.15 -13.51
CA LEU A 154 -0.13 -5.26 -12.56
C LEU A 154 -0.07 -6.60 -11.84
N TYR A 155 -0.18 -6.55 -10.52
CA TYR A 155 -0.15 -7.71 -9.65
C TYR A 155 -1.38 -7.72 -8.75
N PRO A 156 -2.22 -8.78 -8.79
CA PRO A 156 -3.27 -8.93 -7.78
C PRO A 156 -2.62 -9.19 -6.41
N MET A 157 -3.11 -8.50 -5.39
CA MET A 157 -2.60 -8.66 -4.03
C MET A 157 -3.43 -9.69 -3.26
N LYS A 158 -2.76 -10.50 -2.44
CA LYS A 158 -3.36 -11.46 -1.51
C LYS A 158 -3.73 -10.81 -0.18
N LEU A 159 -4.32 -9.63 -0.24
CA LEU A 159 -4.76 -8.84 0.91
C LEU A 159 -6.14 -8.24 0.66
N ASP A 160 -6.92 -8.12 1.73
CA ASP A 160 -8.04 -7.17 1.81
C ASP A 160 -7.54 -5.83 2.37
N TYR A 161 -8.44 -4.85 2.56
CA TYR A 161 -7.99 -3.53 3.01
C TYR A 161 -7.41 -3.54 4.43
N GLU A 162 -8.01 -4.30 5.36
CA GLU A 162 -7.45 -4.44 6.72
C GLU A 162 -6.07 -5.11 6.71
N GLY A 163 -5.90 -6.11 5.86
CA GLY A 163 -4.62 -6.77 5.58
C GLY A 163 -3.57 -5.79 5.05
N LEU A 164 -3.95 -4.91 4.12
CA LEU A 164 -3.07 -3.84 3.62
C LEU A 164 -2.62 -2.88 4.73
N LEU A 165 -3.54 -2.45 5.59
CA LEU A 165 -3.20 -1.58 6.71
C LEU A 165 -2.25 -2.26 7.69
N ASN A 166 -2.47 -3.55 7.99
CA ASN A 166 -1.58 -4.32 8.86
C ASN A 166 -0.20 -4.51 8.23
N ALA A 167 -0.15 -4.86 6.94
CA ALA A 167 1.09 -4.99 6.20
C ALA A 167 1.90 -3.68 6.25
N LEU A 168 1.26 -2.52 6.02
CA LEU A 168 1.92 -1.22 6.09
C LEU A 168 2.45 -0.89 7.50
N LEU A 169 1.70 -1.28 8.54
CA LEU A 169 2.13 -1.15 9.94
C LEU A 169 3.32 -2.05 10.29
N GLU A 170 3.44 -3.23 9.67
CA GLU A 170 4.53 -4.19 9.92
C GLU A 170 5.79 -3.85 9.10
N THR A 171 5.61 -3.48 7.84
CA THR A 171 6.69 -3.19 6.87
C THR A 171 7.15 -1.74 6.92
N LYS A 172 6.37 -0.86 7.56
CA LYS A 172 6.66 0.58 7.68
C LYS A 172 6.82 1.29 6.32
N GLY A 173 6.27 0.69 5.26
CA GLY A 173 6.44 1.15 3.88
C GLY A 173 7.87 1.01 3.36
N ILE A 174 8.70 0.11 3.91
CA ILE A 174 10.06 -0.13 3.39
C ILE A 174 10.01 -0.54 1.92
N GLY A 175 11.01 -0.16 1.13
CA GLY A 175 11.03 -0.40 -0.31
C GLY A 175 10.57 -1.80 -0.75
N ASN A 176 9.70 -1.83 -1.77
CA ASN A 176 9.20 -3.03 -2.44
C ASN A 176 8.36 -3.99 -1.59
N TRP A 177 7.96 -3.60 -0.37
CA TRP A 177 7.18 -4.44 0.54
C TRP A 177 5.90 -5.04 -0.08
N GLU A 178 5.33 -4.40 -1.11
CA GLU A 178 4.13 -4.85 -1.82
C GLU A 178 4.30 -6.26 -2.41
N TYR A 179 5.53 -6.60 -2.83
CA TYR A 179 5.83 -7.89 -3.44
C TYR A 179 5.70 -9.07 -2.47
N PHE A 180 5.73 -8.86 -1.14
CA PHE A 180 5.42 -9.92 -0.17
C PHE A 180 4.00 -10.46 -0.31
N PHE A 181 3.10 -9.67 -0.91
CA PHE A 181 1.68 -9.96 -1.01
C PHE A 181 1.22 -10.19 -2.44
N CYS A 182 2.15 -10.17 -3.40
CA CYS A 182 1.88 -10.46 -4.79
C CYS A 182 2.34 -11.88 -5.16
N ASP A 183 1.75 -12.41 -6.24
CA ASP A 183 2.32 -13.53 -6.97
C ASP A 183 3.13 -12.98 -8.14
N PHE A 184 4.41 -13.32 -8.16
CA PHE A 184 5.33 -12.98 -9.24
C PHE A 184 6.26 -14.16 -9.48
N ASP A 185 6.75 -14.32 -10.71
CA ASP A 185 7.69 -15.39 -11.04
C ASP A 185 9.13 -14.95 -10.72
N PRO A 186 9.78 -15.50 -9.68
CA PRO A 186 11.14 -15.09 -9.31
C PRO A 186 12.20 -15.45 -10.36
N LYS A 187 11.87 -16.30 -11.34
CA LYS A 187 12.75 -16.64 -12.47
C LYS A 187 12.78 -15.57 -13.55
N ASP A 188 11.78 -14.68 -13.59
CA ASP A 188 11.85 -13.51 -14.43
C ASP A 188 13.06 -12.66 -13.99
N SER A 189 13.94 -12.37 -14.94
CA SER A 189 15.09 -11.51 -14.73
C SER A 189 14.75 -10.14 -14.11
N LEU A 190 13.54 -9.62 -14.34
CA LEU A 190 13.05 -8.39 -13.71
C LEU A 190 12.79 -8.60 -12.20
N HIS A 191 12.38 -9.80 -11.80
CA HIS A 191 12.01 -10.13 -10.43
C HIS A 191 13.16 -10.63 -9.56
N LYS A 192 14.24 -11.15 -10.16
CA LYS A 192 15.42 -11.59 -9.39
C LYS A 192 15.99 -10.48 -8.51
N ASN A 193 16.13 -9.27 -9.07
CA ASN A 193 16.61 -8.11 -8.32
C ASN A 193 15.65 -7.70 -7.19
N ILE A 194 14.34 -7.85 -7.41
CA ILE A 194 13.32 -7.57 -6.39
C ILE A 194 13.48 -8.53 -5.21
N LEU A 195 13.71 -9.82 -5.45
CA LEU A 195 13.90 -10.78 -4.37
C LEU A 195 15.14 -10.48 -3.51
N ASP A 196 16.25 -10.07 -4.13
CA ASP A 196 17.45 -9.65 -3.40
C ASP A 196 17.19 -8.38 -2.56
N MET A 197 16.44 -7.42 -3.11
CA MET A 197 16.01 -6.22 -2.37
C MET A 197 15.13 -6.59 -1.17
N LEU A 198 14.12 -7.45 -1.36
CA LEU A 198 13.23 -7.90 -0.28
C LEU A 198 13.99 -8.57 0.87
N ARG A 199 15.03 -9.37 0.58
CA ARG A 199 15.88 -9.98 1.62
C ARG A 199 16.64 -8.93 2.41
N LYS A 200 17.20 -7.95 1.72
CA LYS A 200 17.94 -6.84 2.34
C LYS A 200 17.01 -6.00 3.21
N ASP A 201 15.86 -5.62 2.68
CA ASP A 201 14.88 -4.78 3.38
C ASP A 201 14.27 -5.53 4.58
N LEU A 202 13.99 -6.82 4.47
CA LEU A 202 13.56 -7.63 5.63
C LEU A 202 14.64 -7.72 6.72
N SER A 203 15.90 -7.85 6.33
CA SER A 203 17.02 -7.84 7.28
C SER A 203 17.16 -6.50 7.99
N ALA A 204 16.94 -5.39 7.27
CA ALA A 204 16.90 -4.06 7.86
C ALA A 204 15.71 -3.89 8.82
N LEU A 205 14.50 -4.31 8.42
CA LEU A 205 13.30 -4.23 9.27
C LEU A 205 13.48 -4.92 10.63
N LYS A 206 14.10 -6.10 10.65
CA LYS A 206 14.38 -6.84 11.89
C LYS A 206 15.32 -6.12 12.85
N ILE A 207 16.20 -5.26 12.32
CA ILE A 207 17.12 -4.44 13.12
C ILE A 207 16.44 -3.15 13.55
N LEU A 208 15.70 -2.51 12.63
CA LEU A 208 15.01 -1.25 12.89
C LEU A 208 13.84 -1.42 13.88
N PHE A 209 13.08 -2.51 13.76
CA PHE A 209 11.86 -2.75 14.52
C PHE A 209 11.85 -4.19 15.09
N PRO A 210 12.73 -4.52 16.04
CA PRO A 210 12.94 -5.90 16.50
C PRO A 210 11.72 -6.52 17.21
N ASP A 211 10.76 -5.71 17.65
CA ASP A 211 9.56 -6.17 18.36
C ASP A 211 8.44 -6.67 17.41
N VAL A 212 8.60 -6.50 16.10
CA VAL A 212 7.63 -6.97 15.09
C VAL A 212 7.92 -8.43 14.72
N ASP A 213 6.89 -9.27 14.68
CA ASP A 213 7.02 -10.66 14.23
C ASP A 213 7.10 -10.74 12.70
N TYR A 214 8.32 -11.01 12.21
CA TYR A 214 8.61 -11.12 10.78
C TYR A 214 8.49 -12.55 10.21
N THR A 215 7.95 -13.52 10.97
CA THR A 215 7.90 -14.94 10.57
C THR A 215 7.17 -15.18 9.24
N TYR A 216 6.10 -14.43 8.96
CA TYR A 216 5.39 -14.53 7.68
C TYR A 216 6.30 -14.18 6.50
N TYR A 217 7.06 -13.08 6.62
CA TYR A 217 7.95 -12.58 5.58
C TYR A 217 9.12 -13.52 5.34
N ASP A 218 9.69 -14.09 6.41
CA ASP A 218 10.72 -15.14 6.29
C ASP A 218 10.23 -16.33 5.48
N LYS A 219 9.06 -16.86 5.82
CA LYS A 219 8.45 -17.99 5.09
C LYS A 219 8.18 -17.63 3.63
N LYS A 220 7.70 -16.42 3.36
CA LYS A 220 7.46 -15.95 1.99
C LYS A 220 8.76 -15.91 1.20
N ILE A 221 9.84 -15.35 1.74
CA ILE A 221 11.15 -15.33 1.07
C ILE A 221 11.67 -16.76 0.82
N SER A 222 11.59 -17.65 1.81
CA SER A 222 12.00 -19.05 1.64
C SER A 222 11.24 -19.74 0.52
N SER A 223 9.91 -19.56 0.45
CA SER A 223 9.09 -20.16 -0.60
C SER A 223 9.43 -19.64 -2.01
N LEU A 224 9.81 -18.37 -2.12
CA LEU A 224 10.23 -17.78 -3.40
C LEU A 224 11.59 -18.31 -3.86
N ASN A 225 12.47 -18.72 -2.93
CA ASN A 225 13.76 -19.34 -3.25
C ASN A 225 13.61 -20.77 -3.75
N GLU A 226 12.63 -21.52 -3.27
CA GLU A 226 12.43 -22.92 -3.67
C GLU A 226 11.92 -23.06 -5.11
N ILE A 227 11.27 -22.01 -5.62
CA ILE A 227 10.69 -22.00 -6.98
C ILE A 227 11.55 -21.25 -8.00
N GLY A 228 12.57 -20.50 -7.56
CA GLY A 228 13.52 -19.72 -8.38
C GLY A 228 14.75 -20.50 -8.77
#